data_AF-K7P240-F1
#
_entry.id   AF-K7P240-F1
#
_cell.length_a   1.000
_cell.length_b   1.000
_cell.length_c   1.000
_cell.angle_alpha   90.00
_cell.angle_beta   90.00
_cell.angle_gamma   90.00
#
_symmetry.space_group_name_H-M   'P 1'
#
loop_
_entity.id
_entity.type
_entity.pdbx_description
1 polymer ?
#
loop_
_entity_poly.entity_id
_entity_poly.type
_entity_poly.pdbx_seq_one_letter_code
_entity_poly.pdbx_strand_id
1 'polypeptide(L)' 'EIIVDGVSGFHIDPYHGDSASERIADFFEKCKIDPSYWDTISNGGLQRIFERYTWKIYAERLMTLS' A
#
# COMPACT_ATOMS: atom_id res chain seq x y z
N GLU A 1 6.58 7.17 3.44
CA GLU A 1 5.47 7.12 4.42
C GLU A 1 4.74 5.79 4.28
N ILE A 2 3.52 5.62 4.83
CA ILE A 2 2.86 4.31 5.05
C ILE A 2 2.88 3.36 3.83
N ILE A 3 2.54 3.87 2.65
CA ILE A 3 2.47 3.11 1.38
C ILE A 3 3.82 3.12 0.64
N VAL A 4 4.12 2.01 -0.04
CA VAL A 4 5.17 1.92 -1.07
C VAL A 4 4.48 1.77 -2.43
N ASP A 5 4.67 2.77 -3.30
CA ASP A 5 4.02 2.86 -4.60
C ASP A 5 4.28 1.61 -5.47
N GLY A 6 3.21 1.00 -5.98
CA GLY A 6 3.28 -0.21 -6.81
C GLY A 6 3.54 -1.51 -6.05
N VAL A 7 3.76 -1.45 -4.74
CA VAL A 7 4.07 -2.64 -3.92
C VAL A 7 2.97 -2.89 -2.88
N SER A 8 2.69 -1.90 -2.04
CA SER A 8 1.73 -2.02 -0.93
C SER A 8 0.52 -1.07 -1.08
N GLY A 9 0.33 -0.53 -2.30
CA GLY A 9 -0.63 0.51 -2.63
C GLY A 9 -0.06 1.46 -3.68
N PHE A 10 -0.77 2.56 -3.94
CA PHE A 10 -0.36 3.57 -4.91
C PHE A 10 -0.48 4.97 -4.32
N HIS A 11 0.44 5.86 -4.71
CA HIS A 11 0.27 7.28 -4.47
C HIS A 11 -0.61 7.88 -5.57
N ILE A 12 -1.43 8.85 -5.16
CA ILE A 12 -2.22 9.71 -6.05
C ILE A 12 -1.96 11.16 -5.68
N ASP A 13 -1.88 12.03 -6.68
CA ASP A 13 -1.67 13.46 -6.47
C ASP A 13 -3.04 14.19 -6.43
N PRO A 14 -3.42 14.80 -5.30
CA PRO A 14 -4.71 15.49 -5.18
C PRO A 14 -4.81 16.75 -6.05
N TYR A 15 -3.70 17.32 -6.51
CA TYR A 15 -3.70 18.49 -7.41
C TYR A 15 -3.94 18.11 -8.87
N HIS A 16 -3.83 16.82 -9.20
CA HIS A 16 -3.94 16.31 -10.57
C HIS A 16 -5.02 15.22 -10.66
N GLY A 17 -6.28 15.65 -10.51
CA GLY A 17 -7.46 14.76 -10.48
C GLY A 17 -7.60 13.84 -11.69
N ASP A 18 -7.33 14.35 -12.89
CA ASP A 18 -7.39 13.53 -14.12
C ASP A 18 -6.39 12.38 -14.06
N SER A 19 -5.13 12.65 -13.68
CA SER A 19 -4.09 11.61 -13.53
C SER A 19 -4.42 10.62 -12.42
N ALA A 20 -4.98 11.10 -11.31
CA ALA A 20 -5.44 10.22 -10.23
C ALA A 20 -6.57 9.28 -10.70
N SER A 21 -7.53 9.80 -11.48
CA SER A 21 -8.65 9.03 -12.01
C SER A 21 -8.20 7.97 -13.03
N GLU A 22 -7.26 8.32 -13.91
CA GLU A 22 -6.64 7.39 -14.88
C GLU A 22 -5.91 6.26 -14.17
N ARG A 23 -5.13 6.59 -13.14
CA ARG A 23 -4.41 5.58 -12.34
C ARG A 23 -5.35 4.61 -11.61
N ILE A 24 -6.51 5.08 -11.16
CA ILE A 24 -7.55 4.23 -10.56
C ILE A 24 -8.19 3.32 -11.63
N ALA A 25 -8.53 3.88 -12.80
CA ALA A 25 -9.10 3.12 -13.90
C ALA A 25 -8.14 2.01 -14.39
N ASP A 26 -6.86 2.34 -14.56
CA ASP A 26 -5.80 1.39 -14.93
C ASP A 26 -5.65 0.25 -13.92
N PHE A 27 -5.77 0.56 -12.63
CA PHE A 27 -5.74 -0.47 -11.58
C PHE A 27 -6.89 -1.47 -11.76
N PHE A 28 -8.11 -0.99 -11.99
CA PHE A 28 -9.26 -1.87 -12.18
C PHE A 28 -9.20 -2.65 -13.49
N GLU A 29 -8.70 -2.04 -14.57
CA GLU A 29 -8.51 -2.76 -15.84
C GLU A 29 -7.47 -3.88 -15.68
N LYS A 30 -6.36 -3.63 -14.96
CA LYS A 30 -5.39 -4.68 -14.60
C LYS A 30 -6.00 -5.78 -13.75
N CYS A 31 -6.80 -5.45 -12.73
CA CYS A 31 -7.51 -6.44 -11.92
C CYS A 31 -8.52 -7.26 -12.74
N LYS A 32 -9.11 -6.67 -13.77
CA LYS A 32 -10.05 -7.36 -14.65
C LYS A 32 -9.35 -8.30 -15.62
N ILE A 33 -8.21 -7.90 -16.16
CA ILE A 33 -7.37 -8.73 -17.04
C ILE A 33 -6.70 -9.86 -16.24
N ASP A 34 -6.20 -9.53 -15.04
CA ASP A 34 -5.56 -10.44 -14.11
C ASP A 34 -6.10 -10.25 -12.69
N PRO A 35 -7.07 -11.09 -12.25
CA PRO A 35 -7.63 -11.02 -10.91
C PRO A 35 -6.59 -11.15 -9.78
N SER A 36 -5.46 -11.84 -10.03
CA SER A 36 -4.40 -12.02 -9.03
C SER A 36 -3.63 -10.73 -8.74
N TYR A 37 -3.75 -9.72 -9.60
CA TYR A 37 -3.15 -8.41 -9.39
C TYR A 37 -3.72 -7.72 -8.14
N TRP A 38 -5.01 -7.89 -7.86
CA TRP A 38 -5.62 -7.38 -6.63
C TRP A 38 -5.02 -8.05 -5.40
N ASP A 39 -4.90 -9.38 -5.42
CA ASP A 39 -4.31 -10.15 -4.33
C ASP A 39 -2.84 -9.76 -4.09
N THR A 40 -2.09 -9.49 -5.15
CA THR A 40 -0.70 -9.05 -5.07
C THR A 40 -0.56 -7.74 -4.28
N ILE A 41 -1.35 -6.72 -4.64
CA ILE A 41 -1.32 -5.42 -3.95
C ILE A 41 -1.89 -5.54 -2.53
N SER A 42 -2.95 -6.33 -2.34
CA SER A 42 -3.57 -6.58 -1.03
C SER A 42 -2.59 -7.23 -0.05
N ASN A 43 -1.90 -8.29 -0.50
CA ASN A 43 -0.88 -8.97 0.30
C ASN A 43 0.33 -8.06 0.58
N GLY A 44 0.75 -7.24 -0.38
CA GLY A 44 1.77 -6.22 -0.17
C GLY A 44 1.39 -5.20 0.92
N GLY A 45 0.11 -4.80 0.96
CA GLY A 45 -0.46 -3.97 2.01
C GLY A 45 -0.40 -4.63 3.40
N LEU A 46 -0.82 -5.89 3.50
CA LEU A 46 -0.76 -6.67 4.75
C LEU A 46 0.68 -6.79 5.26
N GLN A 47 1.60 -7.19 4.39
CA GLN A 47 3.02 -7.32 4.73
C GLN A 47 3.59 -6.00 5.26
N ARG A 48 3.29 -4.89 4.58
CA ARG A 48 3.75 -3.56 4.97
C ARG A 48 3.31 -3.16 6.39
N ILE A 49 2.07 -3.45 6.75
CA ILE A 49 1.54 -3.17 8.10
C ILE A 49 2.24 -4.04 9.15
N PHE A 50 2.33 -5.35 8.91
CA PHE A 50 2.94 -6.27 9.87
C PHE A 50 4.42 -5.97 10.14
N GLU A 51 5.16 -5.50 9.14
CA GLU A 51 6.58 -5.17 9.27
C GLU A 51 6.88 -3.85 9.98
N ARG A 52 5.97 -2.88 9.97
CA ARG A 52 6.30 -1.49 10.31
C ARG A 52 5.35 -0.82 11.28
N TYR A 53 4.07 -1.18 11.28
CA TYR A 53 3.00 -0.39 11.88
C TYR A 53 2.13 -1.23 12.82
N THR A 54 2.74 -2.05 13.68
CA THR A 54 2.05 -2.80 14.73
C THR A 54 2.43 -2.28 16.12
N TRP A 55 1.47 -2.33 17.05
CA TRP A 55 1.70 -1.98 18.46
C TRP A 55 2.77 -2.84 19.12
N LYS A 56 2.92 -4.09 18.68
CA LYS A 56 3.98 -4.99 19.16
C LYS A 56 5.38 -4.42 18.85
N ILE A 57 5.63 -4.05 17.59
CA ILE A 57 6.92 -3.45 17.17
C ILE A 57 7.17 -2.14 17.92
N TYR A 58 6.13 -1.34 18.13
CA TYR A 58 6.25 -0.10 18.90
C TYR A 58 6.70 -0.37 20.35
N ALA A 59 6.05 -1.31 21.04
CA ALA A 59 6.40 -1.69 22.41
C ALA A 59 7.84 -2.25 22.51
N GLU A 60 8.25 -3.10 21.57
CA GLU A 60 9.62 -3.64 21.52
C GLU A 60 10.67 -2.53 21.38
N ARG A 61 10.45 -1.56 20.48
CA ARG A 61 11.37 -0.43 20.31
C ARG A 61 11.47 0.43 21.56
N LEU A 62 10.35 0.70 22.22
CA LEU A 62 10.31 1.50 23.46
C LEU A 62 11.20 0.88 24.55
N MET A 63 11.18 -0.45 24.69
CA MET A 63 11.99 -1.19 25.67
C MET A 63 13.50 -1.16 25.39
N THR A 64 13.90 -0.99 24.12
CA THR A 64 15.32 -0.94 23.72
C THR A 64 15.93 0.46 23.74
N LEU A 65 15.12 1.49 23.97
CA LEU A 65 15.55 2.90 24.03
C LEU A 65 15.90 3.37 25.45
N SER A 66 15.84 2.48 26.45
CA SER A 66 16.24 2.72 27.84
C SER A 66 17.73 2.50 28.08
#